data_AF-A0A535Z9I9-F1
#
_entry.id   AF-A0A535Z9I9-F1
#
_cell.length_a   1.000
_cell.length_b   1.000
_cell.length_c   1.000
_cell.angle_alpha   90.00
_cell.angle_beta   90.00
_cell.angle_gamma   90.00
#
_symmetry.space_group_name_H-M   'P 1'
#
loop_
_entity.id
_entity.type
_entity.pdbx_description
1 polymer ?
#
loop_
_entity_poly.entity_id
_entity_poly.type
_entity_poly.pdbx_seq_one_letter_code
_entity_poly.pdbx_strand_id
1 'polypeptide(L)'
;MRAHSWRLPSGPGSSAGWAASGGRSPRWWAESAASFASAAFLSRNRPRCTAGSSARTCSGSCAPATPTRQRRARRFWPGRARELLADADHVLHDALISPATLELCGPQAILEPVGKRGGSESAEQDAITARMIELAHAGRVVVRLKGGDPFVFGRGGEEMRDLLAAGVDVVVVPGVTSALAAGESIGVPATLRGVASSVAITTAQGPESMTRLRDLAAASDTLVVMMARANLAEIAAEIGSVVGRARPAALVSKATWPDQRSVEGSIGDIARMADTAHIDAPATLIVGDVVSALTARALQLAAI
;
A
#
# COMPACT_ATOMS: atom_id res chain seq x y z
N MET A 1 23.00 -1.54 13.23
CA MET A 1 23.26 -2.95 13.58
C MET A 1 23.06 -3.16 15.08
N ARG A 2 21.93 -3.73 15.49
CA ARG A 2 21.79 -4.45 16.76
C ARG A 2 20.87 -5.64 16.50
N ALA A 3 21.44 -6.83 16.65
CA ALA A 3 20.73 -8.11 16.57
C ALA A 3 20.04 -8.37 17.91
N HIS A 4 18.82 -8.91 17.87
CA HIS A 4 18.17 -9.46 19.06
C HIS A 4 18.01 -10.98 18.86
N SER A 5 18.71 -11.72 19.71
CA SER A 5 18.67 -13.18 19.84
C SER A 5 17.40 -13.61 20.58
N TRP A 6 16.78 -14.70 20.14
CA TRP A 6 15.67 -15.35 20.83
C TRP A 6 16.18 -16.55 21.65
N ARG A 7 15.79 -16.64 22.92
CA ARG A 7 15.87 -17.88 23.73
C ARG A 7 14.47 -18.49 23.78
N LEU A 8 14.37 -19.79 23.53
CA LEU A 8 13.17 -20.58 23.77
C LEU A 8 13.14 -21.07 25.23
N PRO A 9 11.97 -21.13 25.90
CA PRO A 9 11.85 -21.84 27.17
C PRO A 9 11.65 -23.35 26.91
N SER A 10 12.47 -24.14 27.60
CA SER A 10 12.41 -25.61 27.66
C SER A 10 11.44 -26.09 28.74
N GLY A 11 10.61 -27.10 28.41
CA GLY A 11 9.84 -27.90 29.37
C GLY A 11 8.95 -28.95 28.68
N PRO A 12 8.79 -30.19 29.21
CA PRO A 12 8.56 -31.38 28.41
C PRO A 12 7.11 -31.94 28.44
N GLY A 13 6.75 -32.66 27.35
CA GLY A 13 5.96 -33.89 27.37
C GLY A 13 4.44 -33.82 27.61
N SER A 14 3.64 -34.00 26.55
CA SER A 14 2.61 -35.05 26.49
C SER A 14 1.96 -35.09 25.10
N SER A 15 1.86 -36.31 24.58
CA SER A 15 1.22 -36.69 23.31
C SER A 15 -0.30 -36.67 23.43
N ALA A 16 -0.98 -35.87 22.62
CA ALA A 16 -2.37 -36.06 22.24
C ALA A 16 -2.63 -35.33 20.92
N GLY A 17 -3.23 -36.02 19.95
CA GLY A 17 -3.52 -35.47 18.62
C GLY A 17 -4.44 -34.26 18.68
N TRP A 18 -4.21 -33.29 17.80
CA TRP A 18 -5.07 -32.12 17.66
C TRP A 18 -5.68 -32.08 16.25
N ALA A 19 -6.98 -32.35 16.23
CA ALA A 19 -7.87 -31.95 15.15
C ALA A 19 -7.86 -30.42 15.02
N ALA A 20 -7.86 -29.94 13.78
CA ALA A 20 -7.90 -28.51 13.47
C ALA A 20 -9.27 -27.92 13.83
N SER A 21 -9.35 -27.24 14.97
CA SER A 21 -10.38 -26.24 15.23
C SER A 21 -9.88 -25.18 16.22
N GLY A 22 -10.11 -23.91 15.86
CA GLY A 22 -10.21 -22.81 16.83
C GLY A 22 -8.92 -22.12 17.27
N GLY A 23 -8.68 -20.95 16.68
CA GLY A 23 -8.52 -19.72 17.46
C GLY A 23 -7.27 -19.56 18.34
N ARG A 24 -6.28 -18.84 17.79
CA ARG A 24 -5.59 -17.74 18.50
C ARG A 24 -4.83 -16.91 17.47
N SER A 25 -5.46 -15.82 17.01
CA SER A 25 -4.77 -14.78 16.26
C SER A 25 -3.75 -14.10 17.18
N PRO A 26 -2.51 -13.84 16.72
CA PRO A 26 -1.61 -12.95 17.44
C PRO A 26 -2.23 -11.55 17.39
N ARG A 27 -2.67 -11.05 18.55
CA ARG A 27 -3.29 -9.72 18.76
C ARG A 27 -2.51 -8.54 18.15
N TRP A 28 -1.25 -8.72 17.75
CA TRP A 28 -0.41 -7.71 17.10
C TRP A 28 -0.83 -7.32 15.67
N TRP A 29 -1.53 -8.20 14.94
CA TRP A 29 -1.96 -7.89 13.56
C TRP A 29 -3.23 -7.03 13.50
N ALA A 30 -4.12 -7.15 14.48
CA ALA A 30 -5.40 -6.44 14.50
C ALA A 30 -5.26 -4.92 14.71
N GLU A 31 -4.23 -4.48 15.44
CA GLU A 31 -3.93 -3.05 15.64
C GLU A 31 -3.11 -2.44 14.48
N SER A 32 -2.53 -3.28 13.62
CA SER A 32 -1.73 -2.83 12.47
C SER A 32 -2.55 -2.59 11.20
N ALA A 33 -3.76 -3.16 11.11
CA ALA A 33 -4.66 -3.00 9.95
C ALA A 33 -5.10 -1.53 9.71
N ALA A 34 -4.97 -0.67 10.72
CA ALA A 34 -5.25 0.78 10.62
C ALA A 34 -4.05 1.63 10.14
N SER A 35 -2.89 1.02 9.85
CA SER A 35 -1.63 1.77 9.59
C SER A 35 -1.18 1.85 8.13
N PHE A 36 -1.99 1.43 7.15
CA PHE A 36 -1.53 1.27 5.75
C PHE A 36 -2.08 2.29 4.77
N ALA A 37 -2.37 3.49 5.27
CA ALA A 37 -2.81 4.59 4.45
C ALA A 37 -1.72 5.65 4.36
N SER A 38 -1.44 6.06 3.12
CA SER A 38 -0.43 7.07 2.83
C SER A 38 -1.09 8.43 2.72
N ALA A 39 -0.51 9.41 3.39
CA ALA A 39 -0.97 10.80 3.39
C ALA A 39 0.01 11.68 2.62
N ALA A 40 -0.45 12.40 1.61
CA ALA A 40 0.28 13.55 1.10
C ALA A 40 -0.10 14.78 1.95
N PHE A 41 0.88 15.48 2.53
CA PHE A 41 0.66 16.74 3.27
C PHE A 41 1.01 17.93 2.41
N LEU A 42 0.07 18.88 2.31
CA LEU A 42 0.22 20.09 1.53
C LEU A 42 0.39 21.31 2.45
N SER A 43 1.41 22.14 2.21
CA SER A 43 1.72 23.31 3.06
C SER A 43 1.76 24.65 2.31
N ARG A 44 1.65 25.73 3.11
CA ARG A 44 1.31 27.10 2.74
C ARG A 44 2.26 27.74 1.72
N ASN A 45 1.64 28.39 0.74
CA ASN A 45 2.27 29.41 -0.10
C ASN A 45 2.89 30.51 0.78
N ARG A 46 4.19 30.78 0.61
CA ARG A 46 4.79 32.01 1.17
C ARG A 46 4.33 33.19 0.31
N PRO A 47 3.87 34.31 0.87
CA PRO A 47 3.94 35.57 0.15
C PRO A 47 5.42 35.84 -0.14
N ARG A 48 5.80 35.91 -1.42
CA ARG A 48 7.11 36.44 -1.81
C ARG A 48 7.15 37.90 -1.35
N CYS A 49 7.89 38.19 -0.30
CA CYS A 49 8.29 39.56 -0.01
C CYS A 49 9.16 40.02 -1.19
N THR A 50 8.63 40.90 -2.01
CA THR A 50 9.41 41.69 -2.95
C THR A 50 10.33 42.59 -2.13
N ALA A 51 11.63 42.32 -2.15
CA ALA A 51 12.62 43.19 -1.56
C ALA A 51 12.74 44.46 -2.42
N GLY A 52 11.87 45.43 -2.16
CA GLY A 52 11.96 46.80 -2.67
C GLY A 52 12.38 47.75 -1.56
N SER A 53 13.64 48.15 -1.60
CA SER A 53 14.26 49.39 -1.09
C SER A 53 13.85 50.02 0.26
N SER A 54 14.90 50.38 1.00
CA SER A 54 15.02 51.39 2.05
C SER A 54 14.74 50.93 3.50
N ALA A 55 15.83 50.89 4.27
CA ALA A 55 15.83 50.74 5.70
C ALA A 55 15.07 51.90 6.36
N ARG A 56 14.05 51.58 7.14
CA ARG A 56 13.57 52.44 8.23
C ARG A 56 13.22 51.56 9.42
N THR A 57 13.74 51.99 10.57
CA THR A 57 13.63 51.41 11.89
C THR A 57 12.18 51.14 12.30
N CYS A 58 11.83 49.88 12.55
CA CYS A 58 10.62 49.52 13.30
C CYS A 58 10.98 49.28 14.76
N SER A 59 10.70 50.28 15.60
CA SER A 59 10.56 50.12 17.05
C SER A 59 9.16 49.56 17.35
N GLY A 60 9.08 48.26 17.60
CA GLY A 60 7.84 47.59 17.99
C GLY A 60 8.16 46.24 18.61
N SER A 61 7.61 45.98 19.80
CA SER A 61 7.89 44.78 20.58
C SER A 61 7.65 43.50 19.78
N CYS A 62 8.71 42.71 19.60
CA CYS A 62 8.58 41.34 19.12
C CYS A 62 7.92 40.52 20.22
N ALA A 63 6.61 40.32 20.12
CA ALA A 63 5.96 39.21 20.81
C ALA A 63 6.65 37.90 20.37
N PRO A 64 6.92 36.95 21.29
CA PRO A 64 7.55 35.69 20.90
C PRO A 64 6.63 34.98 19.91
N ALA A 65 7.16 34.72 18.71
CA ALA A 65 6.44 34.00 17.68
C ALA A 65 6.00 32.64 18.22
N THR A 66 4.69 32.43 18.31
CA THR A 66 4.08 31.11 18.54
C THR A 66 4.71 30.13 17.57
N PRO A 67 5.25 28.98 18.01
CA PRO A 67 5.93 28.06 17.12
C PRO A 67 4.94 27.61 16.04
N THR A 68 5.16 28.05 14.80
CA THR A 68 4.31 27.68 13.68
C THR A 68 4.38 26.17 13.48
N ARG A 69 3.20 25.55 13.31
CA ARG A 69 2.97 24.12 13.05
C ARG A 69 3.93 23.51 11.99
N GLN A 70 4.52 24.35 11.14
CA GLN A 70 5.54 24.03 10.12
C GLN A 70 6.84 23.37 10.64
N ARG A 71 7.26 23.59 11.89
CA ARG A 71 8.57 23.06 12.36
C ARG A 71 8.61 21.54 12.55
N ARG A 72 7.47 20.84 12.50
CA ARG A 72 7.41 19.37 12.62
C ARG A 72 7.64 18.61 11.30
N ALA A 73 7.75 19.29 10.16
CA ALA A 73 7.73 18.66 8.83
C ALA A 73 9.00 17.88 8.40
N ARG A 74 10.03 17.72 9.25
CA ARG A 74 11.35 17.18 8.83
C ARG A 74 11.71 15.77 9.31
N ARG A 75 10.79 15.00 9.92
CA ARG A 75 11.06 13.61 10.32
C ARG A 75 10.28 12.61 9.47
N PHE A 76 10.99 11.68 8.84
CA PHE A 76 10.43 10.50 8.19
C PHE A 76 10.13 9.47 9.31
N TRP A 77 8.86 9.18 9.59
CA TRP A 77 8.47 8.21 10.63
C TRP A 77 7.11 7.57 10.28
N PRO A 78 6.88 6.27 10.57
CA PRO A 78 5.60 5.59 10.34
C PRO A 78 4.39 6.28 11.00
N GLY A 79 4.60 6.96 12.14
CA GLY A 79 3.56 7.73 12.82
C GLY A 79 3.15 9.03 12.12
N ARG A 80 3.87 9.45 11.07
CA ARG A 80 3.63 10.71 10.37
C ARG A 80 2.29 10.71 9.64
N ALA A 81 1.88 9.60 9.02
CA ALA A 81 0.58 9.54 8.33
C ALA A 81 -0.57 9.82 9.30
N ARG A 82 -0.55 9.18 10.47
CA ARG A 82 -1.56 9.38 11.52
C ARG A 82 -1.57 10.82 12.05
N GLU A 83 -0.41 11.40 12.31
CA GLU A 83 -0.30 12.80 12.75
C GLU A 83 -0.89 13.76 11.71
N LEU A 84 -0.61 13.53 10.42
CA LEU A 84 -1.13 14.35 9.33
C LEU A 84 -2.64 14.23 9.16
N LEU A 85 -3.20 13.02 9.31
CA LEU A 85 -4.63 12.79 9.28
C LEU A 85 -5.35 13.50 10.43
N ALA A 86 -4.79 13.43 11.64
CA ALA A 86 -5.33 14.13 12.81
C ALA A 86 -5.31 15.67 12.63
N ASP A 87 -4.31 16.18 11.91
CA ASP A 87 -4.07 17.61 11.72
C ASP A 87 -4.74 18.22 10.47
N ALA A 88 -5.34 17.40 9.60
CA ALA A 88 -5.90 17.80 8.32
C ALA A 88 -7.20 18.60 8.46
N ASP A 89 -7.36 19.62 7.60
CA ASP A 89 -8.63 20.34 7.43
C ASP A 89 -9.54 19.59 6.45
N HIS A 90 -8.96 19.00 5.40
CA HIS A 90 -9.69 18.32 4.33
C HIS A 90 -8.96 17.06 3.89
N VAL A 91 -9.68 15.93 3.81
CA VAL A 91 -9.13 14.62 3.46
C VAL A 91 -9.84 14.07 2.23
N LEU A 92 -9.15 14.07 1.08
CA LEU A 92 -9.64 13.45 -0.15
C LEU A 92 -9.18 11.99 -0.18
N HIS A 93 -10.11 11.04 -0.12
CA HIS A 93 -9.75 9.63 0.06
C HIS A 93 -10.28 8.71 -1.04
N ASP A 94 -9.52 7.65 -1.32
CA ASP A 94 -9.93 6.60 -2.27
C ASP A 94 -11.06 5.72 -1.72
N ALA A 95 -11.71 4.99 -2.62
CA ALA A 95 -12.82 4.07 -2.29
C ALA A 95 -12.38 2.85 -1.46
N LEU A 96 -11.09 2.50 -1.50
CA LEU A 96 -10.53 1.31 -0.83
C LEU A 96 -9.86 1.65 0.52
N ILE A 97 -10.04 2.86 1.04
CA ILE A 97 -9.59 3.20 2.39
C ILE A 97 -10.52 2.55 3.41
N SER A 98 -9.94 1.88 4.43
CA SER A 98 -10.73 1.25 5.48
C SER A 98 -11.39 2.29 6.39
N PRO A 99 -12.62 2.05 6.89
CA PRO A 99 -13.27 2.96 7.83
C PRO A 99 -12.40 3.27 9.07
N ALA A 100 -11.73 2.26 9.61
CA ALA A 100 -10.81 2.41 10.75
C ALA A 100 -9.65 3.38 10.49
N THR A 101 -9.24 3.56 9.23
CA THR A 101 -8.24 4.59 8.87
C THR A 101 -8.84 5.98 8.93
N LEU A 102 -10.07 6.16 8.44
CA LEU A 102 -10.75 7.46 8.45
C LEU A 102 -11.08 7.95 9.87
N GLU A 103 -11.22 7.04 10.82
CA GLU A 103 -11.36 7.34 12.25
C GLU A 103 -10.11 8.02 12.86
N LEU A 104 -8.96 7.95 12.18
CA LEU A 104 -7.74 8.65 12.60
C LEU A 104 -7.76 10.15 12.24
N CYS A 105 -8.70 10.57 11.39
CA CYS A 105 -8.84 11.96 10.99
C CYS A 105 -9.33 12.83 12.16
N GLY A 106 -8.92 14.10 12.16
CA GLY A 106 -9.40 15.06 13.16
C GLY A 106 -10.93 15.20 13.12
N PRO A 107 -11.60 15.48 14.26
CA PRO A 107 -13.07 15.55 14.32
C PRO A 107 -13.69 16.71 13.52
N GLN A 108 -12.86 17.65 13.06
CA GLN A 108 -13.27 18.79 12.22
C GLN A 108 -12.85 18.62 10.76
N ALA A 109 -12.18 17.51 10.42
CA ALA A 109 -11.73 17.26 9.06
C ALA A 109 -12.94 16.97 8.16
N ILE A 110 -12.99 17.62 7.01
CA ILE A 110 -13.97 17.27 5.96
C ILE A 110 -13.43 16.03 5.23
N LEU A 111 -14.21 14.95 5.23
CA LEU A 111 -13.88 13.72 4.51
C LEU A 111 -14.58 13.72 3.15
N GLU A 112 -13.80 13.81 2.07
CA GLU A 112 -14.30 13.84 0.69
C GLU A 112 -13.92 12.55 -0.05
N PRO A 113 -14.88 11.66 -0.35
CA PRO A 113 -14.62 10.47 -1.15
C PRO A 113 -14.40 10.85 -2.61
N VAL A 114 -13.23 10.49 -3.17
CA VAL A 114 -12.86 10.82 -4.56
C VAL A 114 -12.60 9.61 -5.45
N GLY A 115 -12.44 8.41 -4.86
CA GLY A 115 -12.24 7.19 -5.63
C GLY A 115 -13.55 6.58 -6.14
N LYS A 116 -13.54 5.98 -7.35
CA LYS A 116 -14.61 5.10 -7.83
C LYS A 116 -14.32 3.63 -7.57
N ARG A 117 -15.38 2.83 -7.44
CA ARG A 117 -15.36 1.38 -7.63
C ARG A 117 -15.47 1.07 -9.14
N GLY A 118 -14.49 1.49 -9.95
CA GLY A 118 -14.40 1.15 -11.38
C GLY A 118 -14.19 2.32 -12.37
N GLY A 119 -12.95 2.50 -12.83
CA GLY A 119 -12.62 2.48 -14.26
C GLY A 119 -12.74 3.73 -15.16
N SER A 120 -13.16 4.92 -14.71
CA SER A 120 -13.07 6.14 -15.56
C SER A 120 -11.95 7.06 -15.11
N GLU A 121 -10.83 7.10 -15.85
CA GLU A 121 -9.55 7.49 -15.24
C GLU A 121 -9.03 8.91 -15.53
N SER A 122 -9.19 9.48 -16.72
CA SER A 122 -8.44 10.73 -17.03
C SER A 122 -9.12 12.00 -16.51
N ALA A 123 -10.36 12.28 -16.94
CA ALA A 123 -11.05 13.52 -16.59
C ALA A 123 -11.33 13.65 -15.08
N GLU A 124 -11.42 12.51 -14.38
CA GLU A 124 -11.68 12.48 -12.95
C GLU A 124 -10.41 12.72 -12.13
N GLN A 125 -9.25 12.22 -12.59
CA GLN A 125 -7.99 12.48 -11.90
C GLN A 125 -7.58 13.95 -11.98
N ASP A 126 -7.80 14.58 -13.13
CA ASP A 126 -7.56 16.02 -13.30
C ASP A 126 -8.48 16.82 -12.38
N ALA A 127 -9.75 16.41 -12.23
CA ALA A 127 -10.70 17.04 -11.31
C ALA A 127 -10.28 16.89 -9.84
N ILE A 128 -9.83 15.71 -9.41
CA ILE A 128 -9.30 15.48 -8.05
C ILE A 128 -8.10 16.39 -7.79
N THR A 129 -7.19 16.49 -8.77
CA THR A 129 -5.99 17.31 -8.66
C THR A 129 -6.32 18.80 -8.62
N ALA A 130 -7.23 19.27 -9.47
CA ALA A 130 -7.74 20.63 -9.45
C ALA A 130 -8.40 20.96 -8.10
N ARG A 131 -9.17 20.01 -7.54
CA ARG A 131 -9.79 20.15 -6.23
C ARG A 131 -8.76 20.29 -5.11
N MET A 132 -7.69 19.50 -5.14
CA MET A 132 -6.58 19.64 -4.19
C MET A 132 -5.89 21.01 -4.30
N ILE A 133 -5.64 21.49 -5.52
CA ILE A 133 -5.03 22.80 -5.78
C ILE A 133 -5.92 23.93 -5.24
N GLU A 134 -7.22 23.89 -5.52
CA GLU A 134 -8.21 24.86 -5.03
C GLU A 134 -8.18 24.96 -3.49
N LEU A 135 -8.28 23.81 -2.82
CA LEU A 135 -8.26 23.74 -1.35
C LEU A 135 -6.93 24.24 -0.77
N ALA A 136 -5.80 23.88 -1.39
CA ALA A 136 -4.49 24.33 -0.95
C ALA A 136 -4.31 25.85 -1.12
N HIS A 137 -4.78 26.43 -2.23
CA HIS A 137 -4.77 27.88 -2.44
C HIS A 137 -5.72 28.64 -1.52
N ALA A 138 -6.82 28.00 -1.08
CA ALA A 138 -7.66 28.50 -0.01
C ALA A 138 -7.01 28.41 1.39
N GLY A 139 -5.76 27.94 1.49
CA GLY A 139 -4.98 27.90 2.71
C GLY A 139 -5.28 26.70 3.63
N ARG A 140 -6.00 25.69 3.13
CA ARG A 140 -6.35 24.47 3.87
C ARG A 140 -5.16 23.51 3.97
N VAL A 141 -5.09 22.79 5.08
CA VAL A 141 -4.25 21.60 5.23
C VAL A 141 -4.99 20.43 4.58
N VAL A 142 -4.54 20.07 3.38
CA VAL A 142 -5.17 19.03 2.57
C VAL A 142 -4.37 17.73 2.68
N VAL A 143 -5.07 16.62 2.93
CA VAL A 143 -4.53 15.28 2.84
C VAL A 143 -5.17 14.52 1.68
N ARG A 144 -4.34 14.06 0.75
CA ARG A 144 -4.73 13.05 -0.24
C ARG A 144 -4.43 11.67 0.34
N LEU A 145 -5.47 10.94 0.73
CA LEU A 145 -5.37 9.64 1.37
C LEU A 145 -5.54 8.52 0.35
N LYS A 146 -4.45 7.79 0.10
CA LYS A 146 -4.40 6.76 -0.95
C LYS A 146 -4.20 5.38 -0.33
N GLY A 147 -4.83 4.38 -0.93
CA GLY A 147 -4.70 2.99 -0.50
C GLY A 147 -3.31 2.44 -0.85
N GLY A 148 -2.64 1.83 0.13
CA GLY A 148 -1.29 1.31 -0.07
C GLY A 148 -0.24 2.42 -0.18
N ASP A 149 0.63 2.35 -1.20
CA ASP A 149 1.67 3.35 -1.44
C ASP A 149 1.26 4.34 -2.56
N PRO A 150 1.47 5.67 -2.42
CA PRO A 150 1.05 6.65 -3.41
C PRO A 150 1.70 6.46 -4.78
N PHE A 151 2.92 5.91 -4.81
CA PHE A 151 3.77 5.83 -5.98
C PHE A 151 3.81 4.42 -6.59
N VAL A 152 3.13 3.44 -6.01
CA VAL A 152 2.96 2.11 -6.60
C VAL A 152 1.57 1.98 -7.21
N PHE A 153 1.45 2.27 -8.51
CA PHE A 153 0.18 2.31 -9.28
C PHE A 153 -0.93 3.18 -8.67
N GLY A 154 -0.57 4.10 -7.77
CA GLY A 154 -1.52 5.01 -7.13
C GLY A 154 -1.72 6.32 -7.89
N ARG A 155 -0.96 6.61 -8.96
CA ARG A 155 -0.95 7.90 -9.67
C ARG A 155 -0.47 9.10 -8.84
N GLY A 156 0.12 8.87 -7.66
CA GLY A 156 0.62 9.95 -6.81
C GLY A 156 1.69 10.82 -7.45
N GLY A 157 2.46 10.25 -8.41
CA GLY A 157 3.46 11.02 -9.16
C GLY A 157 2.83 12.06 -10.10
N GLU A 158 1.72 11.71 -10.76
CA GLU A 158 0.95 12.64 -11.61
C GLU A 158 0.37 13.77 -10.75
N GLU A 159 -0.33 13.41 -9.67
CA GLU A 159 -0.91 14.35 -8.71
C GLU A 159 0.16 15.32 -8.16
N MET A 160 1.33 14.80 -7.75
CA MET A 160 2.42 15.60 -7.21
C MET A 160 3.02 16.55 -8.25
N ARG A 161 3.23 16.09 -9.49
CA ARG A 161 3.75 16.95 -10.58
C ARG A 161 2.86 18.18 -10.78
N ASP A 162 1.56 17.97 -10.83
CA ASP A 162 0.59 19.01 -11.14
C ASP A 162 0.41 19.97 -9.96
N LEU A 163 0.42 19.47 -8.71
CA LEU A 163 0.45 20.29 -7.50
C LEU A 163 1.69 21.19 -7.43
N LEU A 164 2.87 20.64 -7.73
CA LEU A 164 4.12 21.41 -7.76
C LEU A 164 4.11 22.46 -8.86
N ALA A 165 3.56 22.13 -10.04
CA ALA A 165 3.39 23.09 -11.14
C ALA A 165 2.46 24.25 -10.75
N ALA A 166 1.46 24.00 -9.90
CA ALA A 166 0.58 25.03 -9.32
C ALA A 166 1.20 25.79 -8.13
N GLY A 167 2.45 25.51 -7.75
CA GLY A 167 3.11 26.16 -6.62
C GLY A 167 2.61 25.71 -5.24
N VAL A 168 2.06 24.50 -5.14
CA VAL A 168 1.66 23.89 -3.87
C VAL A 168 2.81 23.05 -3.32
N ASP A 169 3.23 23.30 -2.08
CA ASP A 169 4.26 22.49 -1.41
C ASP A 169 3.70 21.12 -1.04
N VAL A 170 4.36 20.04 -1.49
CA VAL A 170 3.94 18.65 -1.26
C VAL A 170 4.95 17.88 -0.40
N VAL A 171 4.45 17.13 0.57
CA VAL A 171 5.18 16.08 1.26
C VAL A 171 4.49 14.74 1.02
N VAL A 172 5.24 13.74 0.57
CA VAL A 172 4.75 12.37 0.41
C VAL A 172 5.12 11.54 1.64
N VAL A 173 4.15 10.85 2.22
CA VAL A 173 4.38 9.82 3.24
C VAL A 173 4.20 8.44 2.58
N PRO A 174 5.26 7.61 2.52
CA PRO A 174 5.15 6.28 1.95
C PRO A 174 4.22 5.37 2.76
N GLY A 175 3.65 4.39 2.07
CA GLY A 175 2.79 3.38 2.68
C GLY A 175 3.29 1.98 2.42
N VAL A 176 2.57 1.02 3.00
CA VAL A 176 2.82 -0.39 2.69
C VAL A 176 1.98 -0.76 1.48
N THR A 177 2.65 -1.08 0.38
CA THR A 177 1.99 -1.50 -0.86
C THR A 177 1.37 -2.89 -0.73
N SER A 178 0.18 -3.07 -1.32
CA SER A 178 -0.47 -4.38 -1.43
C SER A 178 0.32 -5.37 -2.28
N ALA A 179 1.27 -4.90 -3.09
CA ALA A 179 2.19 -5.76 -3.83
C ALA A 179 3.01 -6.67 -2.90
N LEU A 180 3.34 -6.20 -1.70
CA LEU A 180 4.14 -6.96 -0.74
C LEU A 180 3.26 -7.50 0.39
N ALA A 181 2.36 -6.65 0.92
CA ALA A 181 1.51 -7.03 2.05
C ALA A 181 0.59 -8.22 1.74
N ALA A 182 0.18 -8.41 0.48
CA ALA A 182 -0.64 -9.54 0.07
C ALA A 182 0.04 -10.88 0.30
N GLY A 183 1.32 -11.01 -0.03
CA GLY A 183 2.07 -12.24 0.23
C GLY A 183 2.32 -12.42 1.72
N GLU A 184 2.78 -11.37 2.38
CA GLU A 184 3.09 -11.40 3.82
C GLU A 184 1.88 -11.79 4.67
N SER A 185 0.66 -11.38 4.29
CA SER A 185 -0.56 -11.71 5.01
C SER A 185 -0.99 -13.16 4.91
N ILE A 186 -0.39 -13.95 4.01
CA ILE A 186 -0.57 -15.40 3.89
C ILE A 186 0.75 -16.17 4.13
N GLY A 187 1.81 -15.49 4.59
CA GLY A 187 3.11 -16.10 4.83
C GLY A 187 3.91 -16.43 3.57
N VAL A 188 3.69 -15.71 2.46
CA VAL A 188 4.47 -15.81 1.21
C VAL A 188 5.42 -14.60 1.11
N PRO A 189 6.74 -14.77 1.27
CA PRO A 189 7.68 -13.67 1.16
C PRO A 189 7.91 -13.31 -0.32
N ALA A 190 8.19 -12.04 -0.62
CA ALA A 190 8.51 -11.63 -1.99
C ALA A 190 9.87 -12.18 -2.47
N THR A 191 10.82 -12.33 -1.55
CA THR A 191 12.15 -12.93 -1.81
C THR A 191 12.48 -13.95 -0.73
N LEU A 192 13.28 -14.97 -1.09
CA LEU A 192 13.78 -15.95 -0.15
C LEU A 192 15.10 -16.51 -0.67
N ARG A 193 16.15 -16.45 0.15
CA ARG A 193 17.48 -16.93 -0.23
C ARG A 193 17.43 -18.40 -0.68
N GLY A 194 17.99 -18.67 -1.85
CA GLY A 194 17.99 -20.00 -2.47
C GLY A 194 16.69 -20.37 -3.18
N VAL A 195 15.72 -19.45 -3.24
CA VAL A 195 14.43 -19.64 -3.92
C VAL A 195 14.12 -18.50 -4.87
N ALA A 196 14.16 -17.25 -4.40
CA ALA A 196 13.93 -16.05 -5.21
C ALA A 196 14.83 -14.91 -4.78
N SER A 197 15.55 -14.35 -5.74
CA SER A 197 16.51 -13.25 -5.61
C SER A 197 16.05 -11.96 -6.29
N SER A 198 14.99 -12.03 -7.10
CA SER A 198 14.41 -10.91 -7.86
C SER A 198 12.88 -10.86 -7.71
N VAL A 199 12.32 -9.65 -7.76
CA VAL A 199 10.87 -9.41 -7.74
C VAL A 199 10.52 -8.40 -8.81
N ALA A 200 9.53 -8.72 -9.63
CA ALA A 200 8.89 -7.78 -10.53
C ALA A 200 7.48 -7.46 -10.01
N ILE A 201 7.12 -6.18 -9.97
CA ILE A 201 5.78 -5.72 -9.60
C ILE A 201 5.18 -5.03 -10.82
N THR A 202 4.00 -5.49 -11.25
CA THR A 202 3.30 -4.97 -12.44
C THR A 202 1.80 -4.88 -12.20
N THR A 203 1.10 -4.21 -13.11
CA THR A 203 -0.37 -4.19 -13.21
C THR A 203 -0.82 -5.00 -14.44
N ALA A 204 -2.01 -5.59 -14.35
CA ALA A 204 -2.67 -6.23 -15.49
C ALA A 204 -3.41 -5.24 -16.42
N GLN A 205 -3.45 -3.95 -16.07
CA GLN A 205 -4.14 -2.91 -16.82
C GLN A 205 -3.23 -2.21 -17.85
N GLY A 206 -3.86 -1.58 -18.84
CA GLY A 206 -3.19 -0.77 -19.87
C GLY A 206 -2.83 -1.54 -21.14
N PRO A 207 -2.36 -0.83 -22.18
CA PRO A 207 -1.97 -1.43 -23.44
C PRO A 207 -0.76 -2.35 -23.27
N GLU A 208 -0.73 -3.41 -24.09
CA GLU A 208 0.36 -4.39 -24.15
C GLU A 208 0.65 -5.09 -22.80
N SER A 209 -0.34 -5.11 -21.89
CA SER A 209 -0.17 -5.69 -20.56
C SER A 209 0.23 -7.16 -20.62
N MET A 210 -0.32 -7.94 -21.56
CA MET A 210 -0.02 -9.36 -21.71
C MET A 210 1.42 -9.64 -22.17
N THR A 211 1.94 -8.89 -23.14
CA THR A 211 3.33 -9.03 -23.58
C THR A 211 4.30 -8.68 -22.44
N ARG A 212 4.03 -7.60 -21.72
CA ARG A 212 4.81 -7.22 -20.54
C ARG A 212 4.76 -8.28 -19.44
N LEU A 213 3.59 -8.86 -19.18
CA LEU A 213 3.42 -9.92 -18.19
C LEU A 213 4.27 -11.15 -18.55
N ARG A 214 4.28 -11.52 -19.83
CA ARG A 214 5.11 -12.61 -20.35
C ARG A 214 6.59 -12.35 -20.12
N ASP A 215 7.08 -11.18 -20.51
CA ASP A 215 8.50 -10.83 -20.40
C ASP A 215 8.95 -10.77 -18.94
N LEU A 216 8.15 -10.17 -18.07
CA LEU A 216 8.45 -10.10 -16.63
C LEU A 216 8.38 -11.47 -15.95
N ALA A 217 7.44 -12.33 -16.34
CA ALA A 217 7.36 -13.70 -15.82
C ALA A 217 8.61 -14.50 -16.16
N ALA A 218 9.16 -14.33 -17.37
CA ALA A 218 10.40 -14.96 -17.80
C ALA A 218 11.63 -14.44 -17.05
N ALA A 219 11.64 -13.15 -16.72
CA ALA A 219 12.81 -12.43 -16.23
C ALA A 219 12.90 -12.30 -14.69
N SER A 220 11.89 -12.74 -13.93
CA SER A 220 11.84 -12.58 -12.48
C SER A 220 11.55 -13.89 -11.73
N ASP A 221 12.16 -14.03 -10.55
CA ASP A 221 11.94 -15.19 -9.68
C ASP A 221 10.56 -15.14 -9.01
N THR A 222 10.11 -13.94 -8.63
CA THR A 222 8.77 -13.68 -8.11
C THR A 222 8.11 -12.57 -8.94
N LEU A 223 6.97 -12.87 -9.54
CA LEU A 223 6.14 -11.89 -10.22
C LEU A 223 4.91 -11.56 -9.37
N VAL A 224 4.71 -10.28 -9.10
CA VAL A 224 3.51 -9.76 -8.42
C VAL A 224 2.69 -8.95 -9.43
N VAL A 225 1.45 -9.37 -9.65
CA VAL A 225 0.50 -8.71 -10.55
C VAL A 225 -0.64 -8.11 -9.75
N MET A 226 -0.69 -6.78 -9.73
CA MET A 226 -1.78 -6.03 -9.12
C MET A 226 -2.95 -5.89 -10.10
N MET A 227 -4.16 -5.71 -9.55
CA MET A 227 -5.39 -5.56 -10.34
C MET A 227 -5.68 -6.76 -11.26
N ALA A 228 -5.26 -7.96 -10.83
CA ALA A 228 -5.29 -9.16 -11.65
C ALA A 228 -6.69 -9.79 -11.78
N ARG A 229 -7.64 -9.47 -10.89
CA ARG A 229 -8.87 -10.26 -10.73
C ARG A 229 -9.74 -10.32 -12.00
N ALA A 230 -9.92 -9.19 -12.68
CA ALA A 230 -10.86 -9.07 -13.80
C ALA A 230 -10.47 -9.98 -14.98
N ASN A 231 -9.18 -10.06 -15.28
CA ASN A 231 -8.66 -10.81 -16.43
C ASN A 231 -7.80 -12.01 -16.00
N LEU A 232 -8.09 -12.58 -14.81
CA LEU A 232 -7.22 -13.55 -14.17
C LEU A 232 -6.94 -14.79 -15.03
N ALA A 233 -7.93 -15.31 -15.74
CA ALA A 233 -7.77 -16.48 -16.61
C ALA A 233 -6.80 -16.22 -17.77
N GLU A 234 -6.89 -15.05 -18.39
CA GLU A 234 -6.00 -14.62 -19.48
C GLU A 234 -4.57 -14.39 -18.97
N ILE A 235 -4.44 -13.64 -17.87
CA ILE A 235 -3.15 -13.39 -17.21
C ILE A 235 -2.45 -14.70 -16.85
N ALA A 236 -3.19 -15.64 -16.26
CA ALA A 236 -2.67 -16.94 -15.86
C ALA A 236 -2.22 -17.79 -17.05
N ALA A 237 -2.98 -17.78 -18.15
CA ALA A 237 -2.62 -18.49 -19.38
C ALA A 237 -1.35 -17.92 -20.00
N GLU A 238 -1.25 -16.58 -20.10
CA GLU A 238 -0.08 -15.90 -20.66
C GLU A 238 1.19 -16.14 -19.84
N ILE A 239 1.12 -15.97 -18.53
CA ILE A 239 2.25 -16.26 -17.63
C ILE A 239 2.62 -17.75 -17.73
N GLY A 240 1.63 -18.64 -17.60
CA GLY A 240 1.84 -20.09 -17.63
C GLY A 240 2.42 -20.63 -18.94
N SER A 241 2.27 -19.89 -20.05
CA SER A 241 2.86 -20.24 -21.35
C SER A 241 4.39 -20.17 -21.35
N VAL A 242 4.99 -19.37 -20.46
CA VAL A 242 6.44 -19.16 -20.40
C VAL A 242 7.09 -19.80 -19.19
N VAL A 243 6.46 -19.73 -18.01
CA VAL A 243 7.02 -20.31 -16.78
C VAL A 243 6.50 -21.71 -16.47
N GLY A 244 5.63 -22.25 -17.33
CA GLY A 244 4.99 -23.55 -17.17
C GLY A 244 3.74 -23.50 -16.28
N ARG A 245 2.72 -24.27 -16.67
CA ARG A 245 1.41 -24.30 -15.99
C ARG A 245 1.48 -24.74 -14.52
N ALA A 246 2.51 -25.49 -14.14
CA ALA A 246 2.71 -25.97 -12.77
C ALA A 246 3.36 -24.94 -11.84
N ARG A 247 3.81 -23.78 -12.34
CA ARG A 247 4.44 -22.73 -11.54
C ARG A 247 3.56 -22.35 -10.34
N PRO A 248 4.08 -22.35 -9.10
CA PRO A 248 3.29 -21.99 -7.94
C PRO A 248 2.76 -20.55 -8.02
N ALA A 249 1.51 -20.37 -7.59
CA ALA A 249 0.83 -19.08 -7.59
C ALA A 249 -0.12 -18.96 -6.41
N ALA A 250 -0.29 -17.72 -5.92
CA ALA A 250 -1.26 -17.37 -4.90
C ALA A 250 -2.05 -16.14 -5.35
N LEU A 251 -3.35 -16.13 -5.08
CA LEU A 251 -4.20 -14.96 -5.28
C LEU A 251 -4.77 -14.54 -3.93
N VAL A 252 -4.56 -13.29 -3.54
CA VAL A 252 -5.01 -12.75 -2.25
C VAL A 252 -5.91 -11.55 -2.51
N SER A 253 -7.13 -11.60 -1.99
CA SER A 253 -8.10 -10.52 -2.02
C SER A 253 -8.23 -9.86 -0.67
N LYS A 254 -8.40 -8.52 -0.69
CA LYS A 254 -8.53 -7.68 0.51
C LYS A 254 -7.46 -8.02 1.56
N ALA A 255 -6.21 -8.08 1.10
CA ALA A 255 -5.08 -8.40 1.98
C ALA A 255 -5.09 -7.53 3.23
N THR A 256 -4.87 -8.15 4.40
CA THR A 256 -4.89 -7.56 5.75
C THR A 256 -6.25 -7.11 6.28
N TRP A 257 -7.33 -7.21 5.50
CA TRP A 257 -8.67 -6.91 5.99
C TRP A 257 -9.27 -8.09 6.77
N PRO A 258 -10.24 -7.85 7.68
CA PRO A 258 -10.91 -8.93 8.40
C PRO A 258 -11.57 -9.99 7.51
N ASP A 259 -11.98 -9.61 6.30
CA ASP A 259 -12.59 -10.47 5.29
C ASP A 259 -11.62 -10.88 4.16
N GLN A 260 -10.30 -10.86 4.44
CA GLN A 260 -9.27 -11.38 3.53
C GLN A 260 -9.63 -12.81 3.06
N ARG A 261 -9.46 -13.07 1.77
CA ARG A 261 -9.54 -14.42 1.20
C ARG A 261 -8.33 -14.69 0.31
N SER A 262 -7.89 -15.94 0.28
CA SER A 262 -6.79 -16.36 -0.59
C SER A 262 -7.00 -17.76 -1.14
N VAL A 263 -6.36 -18.01 -2.29
CA VAL A 263 -6.17 -19.34 -2.86
C VAL A 263 -4.71 -19.51 -3.26
N GLU A 264 -4.17 -20.71 -3.06
CA GLU A 264 -2.81 -21.10 -3.44
C GLU A 264 -2.89 -22.36 -4.31
N GLY A 265 -2.14 -22.39 -5.41
CA GLY A 265 -2.16 -23.50 -6.36
C GLY A 265 -1.15 -23.32 -7.48
N SER A 266 -1.39 -23.97 -8.61
CA SER A 266 -0.62 -23.75 -9.83
C SER A 266 -1.16 -22.53 -10.58
N ILE A 267 -0.31 -21.83 -11.34
CA ILE A 267 -0.75 -20.75 -12.23
C ILE A 267 -1.79 -21.27 -13.24
N GLY A 268 -1.70 -22.53 -13.67
CA GLY A 268 -2.66 -23.16 -14.57
C GLY A 268 -4.05 -23.38 -13.98
N ASP A 269 -4.19 -23.41 -12.65
CA ASP A 269 -5.45 -23.65 -11.93
C ASP A 269 -6.01 -22.41 -11.22
N ILE A 270 -5.18 -21.38 -11.01
CA ILE A 270 -5.46 -20.29 -10.06
C ILE A 270 -6.78 -19.56 -10.36
N ALA A 271 -7.13 -19.40 -11.63
CA ALA A 271 -8.38 -18.74 -12.04
C ALA A 271 -9.61 -19.54 -11.61
N ARG A 272 -9.64 -20.84 -11.91
CA ARG A 272 -10.74 -21.74 -11.51
C ARG A 272 -10.86 -21.83 -9.99
N MET A 273 -9.73 -21.88 -9.28
CA MET A 273 -9.71 -21.91 -7.82
C MET A 273 -10.28 -20.61 -7.24
N ALA A 274 -9.89 -19.46 -7.80
CA ALA A 274 -10.40 -18.16 -7.38
C ALA A 274 -11.92 -18.03 -7.59
N ASP A 275 -12.45 -18.52 -8.70
CA ASP A 275 -13.88 -18.51 -8.97
C ASP A 275 -14.65 -19.42 -7.99
N THR A 276 -14.12 -20.62 -7.74
CA THR A 276 -14.73 -21.59 -6.79
C THR A 276 -14.74 -21.05 -5.36
N ALA A 277 -13.68 -20.35 -4.96
CA ALA A 277 -13.56 -19.76 -3.62
C ALA A 277 -14.23 -18.37 -3.51
N HIS A 278 -14.87 -17.88 -4.59
CA HIS A 278 -15.47 -16.55 -4.66
C HIS A 278 -14.50 -15.46 -4.18
N ILE A 279 -13.31 -15.44 -4.77
CA ILE A 279 -12.31 -14.38 -4.53
C ILE A 279 -12.70 -13.17 -5.37
N ASP A 280 -12.91 -12.02 -4.75
CA ASP A 280 -13.32 -10.79 -5.42
C ASP A 280 -12.17 -9.78 -5.54
N ALA A 281 -12.37 -8.71 -6.31
CA ALA A 281 -11.47 -7.56 -6.30
C ALA A 281 -11.63 -6.75 -4.99
N PRO A 282 -10.60 -6.02 -4.54
CA PRO A 282 -9.23 -5.96 -5.08
C PRO A 282 -8.45 -7.24 -4.75
N ALA A 283 -7.73 -7.78 -5.74
CA ALA A 283 -6.87 -8.96 -5.55
C ALA A 283 -5.50 -8.79 -6.21
N THR A 284 -4.50 -9.38 -5.55
CA THR A 284 -3.09 -9.39 -5.96
C THR A 284 -2.70 -10.83 -6.26
N LEU A 285 -2.17 -11.08 -7.45
CA LEU A 285 -1.62 -12.37 -7.86
C LEU A 285 -0.11 -12.38 -7.61
N ILE A 286 0.39 -13.45 -7.02
CA ILE A 286 1.81 -13.69 -6.76
C ILE A 286 2.17 -14.99 -7.45
N VAL A 287 3.21 -14.99 -8.27
CA VAL A 287 3.68 -16.16 -9.04
C VAL A 287 5.15 -16.38 -8.74
N GLY A 288 5.51 -17.57 -8.27
CA GLY A 288 6.88 -17.88 -7.91
C GLY A 288 6.99 -19.03 -6.91
N ASP A 289 8.14 -19.71 -6.87
CA ASP A 289 8.39 -20.83 -5.95
C ASP A 289 8.33 -20.39 -4.48
N VAL A 290 8.44 -19.08 -4.21
CA VAL A 290 8.20 -18.50 -2.89
C VAL A 290 6.84 -18.86 -2.30
N VAL A 291 5.83 -19.11 -3.14
CA VAL A 291 4.47 -19.49 -2.69
C VAL A 291 4.48 -20.83 -1.96
N SER A 292 5.29 -21.80 -2.40
CA SER A 292 5.36 -23.13 -1.78
C SER A 292 6.55 -23.29 -0.83
N ALA A 293 7.48 -22.34 -0.81
CA ALA A 293 8.78 -22.50 -0.17
C ALA A 293 8.72 -22.56 1.37
N LEU A 294 7.81 -21.83 2.02
CA LEU A 294 7.68 -21.89 3.48
C LEU A 294 6.81 -23.05 3.95
N THR A 295 5.85 -23.47 3.12
CA THR A 295 4.99 -24.64 3.36
C THR A 295 5.77 -25.95 3.26
N ALA A 296 6.69 -26.06 2.28
CA ALA A 296 7.60 -27.20 2.14
C ALA A 296 8.61 -27.32 3.30
N ARG A 297 9.02 -26.20 3.90
CA ARG A 297 9.98 -26.18 5.02
C ARG A 297 9.34 -26.49 6.37
N ALA A 298 8.04 -26.22 6.53
CA ALA A 298 7.26 -26.69 7.68
C ALA A 298 7.21 -28.23 7.74
N LEU A 299 7.21 -28.93 6.59
CA LEU A 299 7.27 -30.39 6.54
C LEU A 299 8.66 -30.97 6.89
N GLN A 300 9.75 -30.25 6.60
CA GLN A 300 11.11 -30.67 6.99
C GLN A 300 11.41 -30.44 8.47
N LEU A 301 10.78 -29.44 9.11
CA LEU A 301 10.97 -29.16 10.53
C LEU A 301 10.01 -29.95 11.45
N ALA A 302 8.92 -30.48 10.91
CA ALA A 302 8.03 -31.40 11.63
C ALA A 302 8.49 -32.88 11.57
N ALA A 303 9.55 -33.18 10.83
CA ALA A 303 10.11 -34.53 10.63
C ALA A 303 11.44 -34.76 11.38
N ILE A 304 11.79 -33.89 12.34
CA ILE A 304 12.93 -34.00 13.27
C ILE A 304 12.38 -33.91 14.69
#